data_AF-A0A936KYA1-F1
#
_entry.id   AF-A0A936KYA1-F1
#
_cell.length_a   1.000
_cell.length_b   1.000
_cell.length_c   1.000
_cell.angle_alpha   90.00
_cell.angle_beta   90.00
_cell.angle_gamma   90.00
#
_symmetry.space_group_name_H-M   'P 1'
#
loop_
_entity.id
_entity.type
_entity.pdbx_description
1 polymer ?
#
loop_
_entity_poly.entity_id
_entity_poly.type
_entity_poly.pdbx_seq_one_letter_code
_entity_poly.pdbx_strand_id
1 'polypeptide(L)'
;MSKQYKKRASPPEYVSPKQFTIEGFGSPFSQHLDSKNRWIVLANLIPWDELCGVYYKHVGVSSTGRPPLNPRLVIGSDYKTFV
;
A
#
# COMPACT_ATOMS: atom_id res chain seq x y z
N MET A 1 -38.37 -11.82 20.37
CA MET A 1 -37.48 -11.48 21.51
C MET A 1 -36.03 -11.61 21.03
N SER A 2 -35.37 -10.53 20.62
CA SER A 2 -33.95 -10.60 20.21
C SER A 2 -33.05 -10.59 21.45
N LYS A 3 -32.12 -11.54 21.54
CA LYS A 3 -31.14 -11.59 22.63
C LYS A 3 -30.06 -10.53 22.37
N GLN A 4 -30.00 -9.51 23.23
CA GLN A 4 -28.89 -8.56 23.24
C GLN A 4 -27.62 -9.25 23.77
N TYR A 5 -26.61 -9.37 22.92
CA TYR A 5 -25.30 -9.84 23.33
C TYR A 5 -24.54 -8.70 23.99
N LYS A 6 -24.14 -8.89 25.26
CA LYS A 6 -23.28 -7.95 25.99
C LYS A 6 -21.90 -7.92 25.33
N LYS A 7 -21.41 -6.73 24.98
CA LYS A 7 -20.06 -6.58 24.42
C LYS A 7 -19.04 -6.97 25.50
N ARG A 8 -18.17 -7.94 25.17
CA ARG A 8 -17.07 -8.35 26.04
C ARG A 8 -15.98 -7.28 25.97
N ALA A 9 -15.36 -6.97 27.11
CA ALA A 9 -14.15 -6.15 27.12
C ALA A 9 -13.08 -6.85 26.28
N SER A 10 -12.46 -6.14 25.35
CA SER A 10 -11.30 -6.64 24.63
C SER A 10 -10.16 -6.88 25.63
N PRO A 11 -9.46 -8.01 25.55
CA PRO A 11 -8.30 -8.24 26.41
C PRO A 11 -7.26 -7.13 26.15
N PRO A 12 -6.58 -6.62 27.20
CA PRO A 12 -5.49 -5.70 27.00
C PRO A 12 -4.40 -6.37 26.17
N GLU A 13 -3.93 -5.67 25.13
CA GLU A 13 -2.84 -6.15 24.29
C GLU A 13 -1.56 -6.18 25.13
N TYR A 14 -0.88 -7.33 25.14
CA TYR A 14 0.35 -7.48 25.90
C TYR A 14 1.45 -6.62 25.28
N VAL A 15 1.92 -5.61 26.02
CA VAL A 15 3.09 -4.81 25.66
C VAL A 15 4.24 -5.23 26.56
N SER A 16 5.34 -5.72 25.96
CA SER A 16 6.52 -6.15 26.71
C SER A 16 7.20 -4.95 27.39
N PRO A 17 7.43 -4.96 28.72
CA PRO A 17 8.15 -3.90 29.41
C PRO A 17 9.61 -3.75 28.96
N LYS A 18 10.15 -4.76 28.29
CA LYS A 18 11.53 -4.79 27.78
C LYS A 18 11.63 -4.30 26.33
N GLN A 19 10.51 -4.00 25.68
CA GLN A 19 10.49 -3.49 24.32
C GLN A 19 10.92 -2.02 24.34
N PHE A 20 12.17 -1.77 23.98
CA PHE A 20 12.66 -0.41 23.77
C PHE A 20 12.07 0.15 22.47
N THR A 21 11.35 1.26 22.58
CA THR A 21 11.05 2.12 21.43
C THR A 21 12.37 2.70 20.93
N ILE A 22 12.77 2.34 19.71
CA ILE A 22 13.91 2.96 19.05
C ILE A 22 13.45 4.35 18.61
N GLU A 23 13.73 5.36 19.42
CA GLU A 23 13.50 6.76 19.06
C GLU A 23 14.30 7.07 17.78
N GLY A 24 13.60 7.50 16.73
CA GLY A 24 14.21 7.74 15.40
C GLY A 24 14.09 6.59 14.40
N PHE A 25 13.60 5.40 14.81
CA PHE A 25 13.15 4.37 13.86
C PHE A 25 11.70 4.63 13.39
N GLY A 26 11.37 5.90 13.19
CA GLY A 26 10.28 6.25 12.30
C GLY A 26 10.73 5.87 10.90
N SER A 27 9.94 5.08 10.19
CA SER A 27 10.22 4.78 8.79
C SER A 27 10.52 6.09 8.05
N PRO A 28 11.68 6.27 7.42
CA PRO A 28 11.97 7.47 6.63
C PRO A 28 10.98 7.62 5.45
N PHE A 29 10.24 6.56 5.13
CA PHE A 29 9.15 6.54 4.16
C PHE A 29 7.85 7.19 4.67
N SER A 30 7.77 7.53 5.96
CA SER A 30 6.66 8.29 6.54
C SER A 30 6.84 9.80 6.39
N GLN A 31 7.98 10.25 5.85
CA GLN A 31 8.20 11.67 5.56
C GLN A 31 7.36 12.10 4.36
N HIS A 32 6.76 13.28 4.45
CA HIS A 32 5.98 13.85 3.36
C HIS A 32 6.90 14.02 2.15
N LEU A 33 6.62 13.28 1.07
CA LEU A 33 7.38 13.37 -0.17
C LEU A 33 7.27 14.80 -0.71
N ASP A 34 8.40 15.46 -0.94
CA ASP A 34 8.44 16.83 -1.50
C ASP A 34 7.79 16.83 -2.89
N SER A 35 6.68 17.55 -3.04
CA SER A 35 5.93 17.66 -4.29
C SER A 35 6.75 18.22 -5.46
N LYS A 36 7.89 18.88 -5.18
CA LYS A 36 8.84 19.36 -6.20
C LYS A 36 9.85 18.31 -6.63
N ASN A 37 9.87 17.14 -6.00
CA ASN A 37 10.74 16.05 -6.41
C ASN A 37 10.42 15.69 -7.88
N ARG A 38 11.45 15.68 -8.72
CA ARG A 38 11.35 15.37 -10.15
C ARG A 38 10.58 14.07 -10.40
N TRP A 39 10.70 13.08 -9.52
CA TRP A 39 10.01 11.80 -9.64
C TRP A 39 8.50 11.89 -9.38
N ILE A 40 8.04 12.78 -8.50
CA ILE A 40 6.61 13.00 -8.25
C ILE A 40 6.01 13.78 -9.42
N VAL A 41 6.73 14.77 -9.93
CA VAL A 41 6.32 15.51 -11.14
C VAL A 41 6.21 14.56 -12.33
N LEU A 42 7.21 13.69 -12.54
CA LEU A 42 7.17 12.67 -13.58
C LEU A 42 6.03 11.67 -13.37
N ALA A 43 5.80 11.21 -12.13
CA ALA A 43 4.67 10.36 -11.83
C ALA A 43 3.34 11.04 -12.18
N ASN A 44 3.17 12.33 -11.90
CA ASN A 44 1.94 13.05 -12.25
C ASN A 44 1.76 13.27 -13.76
N LEU A 45 2.86 13.32 -14.53
CA LEU A 45 2.83 13.48 -15.98
C LEU A 45 2.52 12.18 -16.73
N ILE A 46 2.76 11.02 -16.11
CA ILE A 46 2.51 9.72 -16.73
C ILE A 46 0.98 9.48 -16.81
N PRO A 47 0.43 9.14 -18.00
CA PRO A 47 -0.98 8.80 -18.15
C PRO A 47 -1.28 7.41 -17.58
N TRP A 48 -1.37 7.31 -16.25
CA TRP A 48 -1.57 6.04 -15.55
C TRP A 48 -2.85 5.33 -15.92
N ASP A 49 -3.92 6.05 -16.22
CA ASP A 49 -5.23 5.46 -16.51
C ASP A 49 -5.21 4.69 -17.84
N GLU A 50 -4.52 5.23 -18.85
CA GLU A 50 -4.33 4.55 -20.13
C GLU A 50 -3.45 3.31 -19.98
N LEU A 51 -2.33 3.43 -19.25
CA LEU A 51 -1.42 2.32 -18.96
C LEU A 51 -2.09 1.19 -18.17
N CYS A 52 -2.86 1.54 -17.13
CA CYS A 52 -3.63 0.56 -16.36
C CYS A 52 -4.70 -0.08 -17.24
N GLY A 53 -5.36 0.70 -18.12
CA GLY A 53 -6.33 0.19 -19.08
C GLY A 53 -5.74 -0.84 -20.04
N VAL A 54 -4.54 -0.60 -20.58
CA VAL A 54 -3.81 -1.56 -21.42
C VAL A 54 -3.40 -2.80 -20.62
N TYR A 55 -2.91 -2.63 -19.39
CA TYR A 55 -2.56 -3.75 -18.52
C TYR A 55 -3.77 -4.65 -18.23
N TYR A 56 -4.92 -4.08 -17.88
CA TYR A 56 -6.13 -4.86 -17.64
C TYR A 56 -6.63 -5.59 -18.89
N LYS A 57 -6.50 -4.99 -20.08
CA LYS A 57 -6.82 -5.64 -21.36
C LYS A 57 -5.93 -6.85 -21.64
N HIS A 58 -4.63 -6.76 -21.33
CA HIS A 58 -3.66 -7.80 -21.65
C HIS A 58 -3.56 -8.90 -20.59
N VAL A 59 -3.64 -8.56 -19.30
CA VAL A 59 -3.50 -9.51 -18.20
C VAL A 59 -4.81 -10.25 -17.92
N GLY A 60 -5.95 -9.60 -18.17
CA GLY A 60 -7.26 -10.18 -17.94
C GLY A 60 -7.56 -10.49 -16.47
N VAL A 61 -8.84 -10.53 -16.11
CA VAL A 61 -9.26 -11.02 -14.80
C VAL A 61 -9.42 -12.53 -14.94
N SER A 62 -8.38 -13.29 -14.60
CA SER A 62 -8.46 -14.75 -14.65
C SER A 62 -9.52 -15.25 -13.66
N SER A 63 -10.40 -16.15 -14.09
CA SER A 63 -11.42 -16.78 -13.21
C SER A 63 -10.82 -17.80 -12.24
N THR A 64 -9.53 -18.13 -12.40
CA THR A 64 -8.86 -19.18 -11.65
C THR A 64 -7.45 -18.71 -11.29
N GLY A 65 -7.14 -18.65 -9.98
CA GLY A 65 -5.84 -18.22 -9.44
C GLY A 65 -5.89 -16.94 -8.59
N ARG A 66 -4.71 -16.38 -8.27
CA ARG A 66 -4.57 -15.13 -7.51
C ARG A 66 -4.97 -13.94 -8.40
N PRO A 67 -5.82 -13.01 -7.94
CA PRO A 67 -6.17 -11.84 -8.72
C PRO A 67 -4.92 -11.01 -9.08
N PRO A 68 -4.91 -10.36 -10.25
CA PRO A 68 -3.77 -9.57 -10.69
C PRO A 68 -3.46 -8.45 -9.69
N LEU A 69 -2.17 -8.22 -9.43
CA LEU A 69 -1.70 -7.10 -8.61
C LEU A 69 -2.11 -5.77 -9.25
N ASN A 70 -2.21 -4.73 -8.42
CA ASN A 70 -2.55 -3.40 -8.89
C ASN A 70 -1.57 -2.99 -10.01
N PRO A 71 -2.06 -2.64 -11.22
CA PRO A 71 -1.19 -2.28 -12.34
C PRO A 71 -0.20 -1.18 -11.98
N ARG A 72 -0.59 -0.20 -11.16
CA ARG A 72 0.34 0.86 -10.72
C ARG A 72 1.50 0.33 -9.90
N LEU A 73 1.30 -0.74 -9.14
CA LEU A 73 2.36 -1.36 -8.35
C LEU A 73 3.32 -2.15 -9.26
N VAL A 74 2.78 -2.90 -10.22
CA VAL A 74 3.56 -3.72 -11.16
C VAL A 74 4.39 -2.83 -12.08
N ILE A 75 3.71 -1.87 -12.72
CA ILE A 75 4.30 -0.88 -13.60
C ILE A 75 5.29 -0.02 -12.80
N GLY A 76 4.90 0.42 -11.59
CA GLY A 76 5.75 1.17 -10.66
C GLY A 76 7.00 0.42 -10.17
N SER A 77 6.93 -0.90 -10.03
CA SER A 77 8.05 -1.73 -9.57
C SER A 77 9.13 -1.89 -10.62
N ASP A 78 8.78 -1.90 -11.90
CA ASP A 78 9.76 -1.92 -13.00
C ASP A 78 10.58 -0.61 -13.03
N TYR A 79 10.00 0.51 -12.58
CA TYR A 79 10.71 1.79 -12.47
C TYR A 79 11.50 1.93 -11.17
N LYS A 80 11.23 1.09 -10.16
CA LYS A 80 11.83 1.19 -8.83
C LYS A 80 13.29 0.74 -8.81
N THR A 81 13.76 0.03 -9.82
CA THR A 81 15.17 -0.38 -9.97
C THR A 81 16.11 0.78 -10.38
N PHE A 82 15.57 1.96 -10.67
CA PHE A 82 16.35 3.19 -10.90
C PHE A 82 16.49 4.09 -9.65
N VAL A 83 16.07 3.61 -8.48
CA VAL A 83 16.28 4.27 -7.16
C VAL A 83 17.47 3.66 -6.44
#